data_AF-A0A7Z9YC70-F1
#
_entry.id   AF-A0A7Z9YC70-F1
#
_cell.length_a   1.000
_cell.length_b   1.000
_cell.length_c   1.000
_cell.angle_alpha   90.00
_cell.angle_beta   90.00
_cell.angle_gamma   90.00
#
_symmetry.space_group_name_H-M   'P 1'
#
loop_
_entity.id
_entity.type
_entity.pdbx_description
1 polymer ?
#
loop_
_entity_poly.entity_id
_entity_poly.type
_entity_poly.pdbx_seq_one_letter_code
_entity_poly.pdbx_strand_id
1 'polypeptide(L)'
;MKLEEILERIEKPLRLEIKLGFRDRAAVGGIERYVSDWVERALRLGGLKDPPTRGMLERLRRSVEGYSEFDLDRRKAHIYKAIELIERIRKKERAKIQPVLFDHQAPSEEKGEGDEVQIELSFPPADEDTSVLESLLRPITDVRGIGPKRSGMLATQLGITTILEMLEYFPVGYLDRSRIKRIYDVGRSGEPETVQGRVVNVTHFISRNGQRIVKVIIFDETGLASLVGFGRFGEFLERALKVGDQLVVSGRFKRAFNEIQTSDFEFELLSEEEAELIHTGRIVPKYRLASPITQRNMRYMMRLVLDQFLDLIPEHLPREMRRRLRLMDRRSAIRNIHFPESHEHLRW
;
A
#
# COMPACT_ATOMS: atom_id res chain seq x y z
N MET A 1 20.75 3.37 16.77
CA MET A 1 19.71 4.37 17.12
C MET A 1 19.54 5.27 15.91
N LYS A 2 18.33 5.33 15.34
CA LYS A 2 18.04 6.12 14.14
C LYS A 2 17.92 7.61 14.52
N LEU A 3 18.18 8.53 13.57
CA LEU A 3 18.08 9.98 13.83
C LEU A 3 16.66 10.38 14.28
N GLU A 4 15.62 9.74 13.74
CA GLU A 4 14.23 9.97 14.13
C GLU A 4 13.93 9.62 15.61
N GLU A 5 14.54 8.55 16.14
CA GLU A 5 14.42 8.17 17.55
C GLU A 5 15.10 9.19 18.48
N ILE A 6 16.18 9.84 18.00
CA ILE A 6 16.87 10.89 18.75
C ILE A 6 16.02 12.16 18.78
N LEU A 7 15.45 12.57 17.64
CA LEU A 7 14.58 13.73 17.56
C LEU A 7 13.32 13.57 18.42
N GLU A 8 12.75 12.36 18.51
CA GLU A 8 11.63 12.07 19.41
C GLU A 8 12.01 12.20 20.89
N ARG A 9 13.21 11.78 21.27
CA ARG A 9 13.71 11.94 22.65
C ARG A 9 13.97 13.40 23.01
N ILE A 10 14.41 14.23 22.06
CA ILE A 10 14.58 15.68 22.27
C ILE A 10 13.23 16.40 22.39
N GLU A 11 12.24 16.04 21.57
CA GLU A 11 10.94 16.71 21.54
C GLU A 11 10.09 16.47 22.80
N LYS A 12 10.16 15.27 23.38
CA LYS A 12 9.33 14.91 24.55
C LYS A 12 9.51 15.87 25.74
N PRO A 13 10.73 16.20 26.20
CA PRO A 13 10.95 17.20 27.23
C PRO A 13 10.54 18.62 26.82
N LEU A 14 10.75 19.04 25.56
CA LEU A 14 10.34 20.37 25.09
C LEU A 14 8.82 20.55 25.16
N ARG A 15 8.04 19.53 24.77
CA ARG A 15 6.57 19.54 24.90
C ARG A 15 6.10 19.45 26.35
N LEU A 16 6.83 18.73 27.21
CA LEU A 16 6.54 18.67 28.64
C LEU A 16 6.75 20.03 29.31
N GLU A 17 7.75 20.78 28.87
CA GLU A 17 8.04 22.11 29.38
C GLU A 17 6.92 23.13 29.08
N ILE A 18 6.26 23.03 27.93
CA ILE A 18 5.05 23.82 27.61
C ILE A 18 3.95 23.57 28.65
N LYS A 19 3.77 22.31 29.06
CA LYS A 19 2.77 21.93 30.08
C LYS A 19 3.16 22.36 31.49
N LEU A 20 4.45 22.41 31.78
CA LEU A 20 4.99 22.83 33.07
C LEU A 20 5.18 24.35 33.19
N GLY A 21 4.92 25.11 32.11
CA GLY A 21 4.98 26.55 32.10
C GLY A 21 6.40 27.12 32.06
N PHE A 22 7.34 26.50 31.34
CA PHE A 22 8.67 27.06 31.03
C PHE A 22 9.58 27.29 32.26
N ARG A 23 9.54 26.35 33.21
CA ARG A 23 10.27 26.31 34.48
C ARG A 23 11.65 25.65 34.42
N ASP A 24 12.06 25.13 33.26
CA ASP A 24 13.33 24.40 33.03
C ASP A 24 13.48 23.15 33.93
N ARG A 25 12.38 22.39 34.06
CA ARG A 25 12.34 21.17 34.92
C ARG A 25 11.94 19.91 34.16
N ALA A 26 11.67 20.00 32.86
CA ALA A 26 11.27 18.85 32.05
C ALA A 26 12.39 17.83 31.80
N ALA A 27 13.66 18.15 32.10
CA ALA A 27 14.80 17.25 31.96
C ALA A 27 15.77 17.35 33.14
N VAL A 28 16.40 16.22 33.50
CA VAL A 28 17.41 16.15 34.56
C VAL A 28 18.65 16.92 34.11
N GLY A 29 18.94 18.05 34.76
CA GLY A 29 20.05 18.95 34.41
C GLY A 29 19.69 20.09 33.47
N GLY A 30 18.39 20.36 33.25
CA GLY A 30 17.90 21.46 32.40
C GLY A 30 17.78 21.08 30.92
N ILE A 31 16.97 21.84 30.18
CA ILE A 31 16.69 21.60 28.76
C ILE A 31 17.93 21.79 27.90
N GLU A 32 18.73 22.80 28.19
CA GLU A 32 19.97 23.10 27.46
C GLU A 32 20.92 21.91 27.43
N ARG A 33 21.21 21.35 28.61
CA ARG A 33 22.13 20.21 28.76
C ARG A 33 21.57 18.96 28.10
N TYR A 34 20.29 18.68 28.31
CA TYR A 34 19.63 17.52 27.72
C TYR A 34 19.63 17.56 26.19
N VAL A 35 19.21 18.69 25.61
CA VAL A 35 19.18 18.85 24.14
C VAL A 35 20.59 18.80 23.57
N SER A 36 21.58 19.43 24.21
CA SER A 36 22.98 19.41 23.76
C SER A 36 23.57 17.99 23.73
N ASP A 37 23.36 17.20 24.79
CA ASP A 37 23.84 15.82 24.88
C ASP A 37 23.22 14.93 23.79
N TRP A 38 21.94 15.13 23.48
CA TRP A 38 21.25 14.37 22.44
C TRP A 38 21.62 14.83 21.02
N VAL A 39 21.84 16.13 20.80
CA VAL A 39 22.36 16.65 19.53
C VAL A 39 23.78 16.13 19.28
N GLU A 40 24.65 16.09 20.29
CA GLU A 40 26.00 15.55 20.14
C GLU A 40 25.96 14.06 19.79
N ARG A 41 25.07 13.28 20.41
CA ARG A 41 24.85 11.88 20.02
C ARG A 41 24.31 11.75 18.59
N ALA A 42 23.42 12.64 18.15
CA ALA A 42 22.93 12.67 16.78
C ALA A 42 24.06 12.93 15.77
N LEU A 43 24.98 13.85 16.10
CA LEU A 43 26.16 14.15 15.29
C LEU A 43 27.17 12.98 15.24
N ARG A 44 27.26 12.16 16.30
CA ARG A 44 28.14 10.98 16.36
C ARG A 44 27.57 9.73 15.69
N LEU A 45 26.25 9.52 15.73
CA LEU A 45 25.59 8.31 15.21
C LEU A 45 25.23 8.39 13.71
N GLY A 46 25.11 9.59 13.15
CA GLY A 46 24.68 9.81 11.78
C GLY A 46 25.83 10.26 10.88
N GLY A 47 26.41 9.32 10.15
CA GLY A 47 27.22 9.64 8.97
C GLY A 47 26.44 10.57 8.05
N LEU A 48 26.87 11.82 7.94
CA LEU A 48 26.25 12.81 7.09
C LEU A 48 27.26 13.27 6.04
N LYS A 49 27.17 12.64 4.87
CA LYS A 49 27.54 13.24 3.59
C LYS A 49 26.63 14.42 3.19
N ASP A 50 25.74 14.88 4.10
CA ASP A 50 24.78 15.98 3.86
C ASP A 50 25.04 17.17 4.83
N PRO A 51 25.82 18.18 4.39
CA PRO A 51 26.11 19.41 5.13
C PRO A 51 24.91 20.14 5.75
N PRO A 52 23.73 20.23 5.13
CA PRO A 52 22.64 21.06 5.65
C PRO A 52 21.89 20.47 6.86
N THR A 53 21.76 19.15 7.01
CA THR A 53 21.15 18.55 8.22
C THR A 53 22.03 18.79 9.45
N ARG A 54 23.36 18.73 9.27
CA ARG A 54 24.33 19.09 10.33
C ARG A 54 24.15 20.54 10.77
N GLY A 55 24.04 21.47 9.83
CA GLY A 55 23.79 22.88 10.14
C GLY A 55 22.48 23.12 10.91
N MET A 56 21.43 22.33 10.64
CA MET A 56 20.16 22.44 11.39
C MET A 56 20.27 21.91 12.82
N LEU A 57 20.99 20.81 13.04
CA LEU A 57 21.26 20.28 14.38
C LEU A 57 22.10 21.25 15.22
N GLU A 58 23.11 21.89 14.62
CA GLU A 58 23.89 22.93 15.29
C GLU A 58 23.05 24.18 15.60
N ARG A 59 22.12 24.57 14.72
CA ARG A 59 21.15 25.65 15.00
C ARG A 59 20.20 25.29 16.13
N LEU A 60 19.77 24.03 16.22
CA LEU A 60 18.94 23.54 17.33
C LEU A 60 19.69 23.65 18.66
N ARG A 61 20.98 23.25 18.70
CA ARG A 61 21.82 23.42 19.90
C ARG A 61 21.90 24.88 20.32
N ARG A 62 22.24 25.79 19.39
CA ARG A 62 22.31 27.24 19.67
C ARG A 62 20.98 27.85 20.09
N SER A 63 19.85 27.25 19.70
CA SER A 63 18.53 27.78 20.05
C SER A 63 18.17 27.59 21.53
N VAL A 64 18.84 26.68 22.24
CA VAL A 64 18.62 26.36 23.65
C VAL A 64 19.80 26.71 24.55
N GLU A 65 20.88 27.28 23.99
CA GLU A 65 22.02 27.81 24.77
C GLU A 65 21.55 28.97 25.66
N GLY A 66 21.86 28.92 26.96
CA GLY A 66 21.43 29.92 27.93
C GLY A 66 19.94 29.85 28.32
N TYR A 67 19.24 28.73 28.05
CA TYR A 67 17.80 28.61 28.30
C TYR A 67 17.41 28.87 29.77
N SER A 68 18.28 28.46 30.70
CA SER A 68 18.08 28.65 32.14
C SER A 68 18.14 30.12 32.58
N GLU A 69 18.76 31.00 31.79
CA GLU A 69 18.93 32.43 32.10
C GLU A 69 17.86 33.34 31.49
N PHE A 70 17.02 32.79 30.60
CA PHE A 70 15.99 33.57 29.91
C PHE A 70 14.75 33.85 30.78
N ASP A 71 14.11 35.00 30.53
CA ASP A 71 12.78 35.33 31.05
C ASP A 71 11.70 34.39 30.46
N LEU A 72 10.51 34.37 31.07
CA LEU A 72 9.44 33.44 30.66
C LEU A 72 9.00 33.61 29.19
N ASP A 73 9.06 34.82 28.63
CA ASP A 73 8.60 35.08 27.27
C ASP A 73 9.66 34.69 26.23
N ARG A 74 10.94 34.92 26.54
CA ARG A 74 12.07 34.37 25.78
C ARG A 74 12.09 32.85 25.86
N ARG A 75 11.86 32.26 27.03
CA ARG A 75 11.76 30.79 27.16
C ARG A 75 10.66 30.19 26.29
N LYS A 76 9.48 30.83 26.21
CA LYS A 76 8.42 30.44 25.27
C LYS A 76 8.91 30.48 23.83
N ALA A 77 9.45 31.62 23.41
CA ALA A 77 9.90 31.84 22.03
C ALA A 77 10.97 30.81 21.62
N HIS A 78 11.92 30.53 22.50
CA HIS A 78 13.00 29.58 22.24
C HIS A 78 12.52 28.12 22.18
N ILE A 79 11.55 27.72 23.03
CA ILE A 79 10.96 26.37 22.94
C ILE A 79 10.17 26.19 21.64
N TYR A 80 9.33 27.16 21.28
CA TYR A 80 8.57 27.08 20.03
C TYR A 80 9.50 27.03 18.81
N LYS A 81 10.56 27.84 18.82
CA LYS A 81 11.59 27.83 17.77
C LYS A 81 12.35 26.50 17.72
N ALA A 82 12.67 25.90 18.86
CA ALA A 82 13.33 24.59 18.91
C ALA A 82 12.43 23.47 18.36
N ILE A 83 11.14 23.47 18.70
CA ILE A 83 10.16 22.53 18.15
C ILE A 83 10.01 22.72 16.64
N GLU A 84 9.92 23.98 16.17
CA GLU A 84 9.86 24.28 14.74
C GLU A 84 11.10 23.78 13.99
N LEU A 85 12.29 23.93 14.57
CA LEU A 85 13.52 23.40 13.98
C LEU A 85 13.53 21.87 13.92
N ILE A 86 13.02 21.18 14.95
CA ILE A 86 12.86 19.71 14.95
C ILE A 86 11.87 19.29 13.87
N GLU A 87 10.75 19.99 13.72
CA GLU A 87 9.77 19.73 12.66
C GLU A 87 10.34 19.96 11.26
N ARG A 88 11.15 21.01 11.06
CA ARG A 88 11.86 21.25 9.79
C ARG A 88 12.88 20.15 9.48
N ILE A 89 13.62 19.66 10.47
CA ILE A 89 14.54 18.54 10.32
C ILE A 89 13.75 17.27 9.94
N ARG A 90 12.66 16.97 10.66
CA ARG A 90 11.78 15.84 10.33
C ARG A 90 11.14 15.96 8.95
N LYS A 91 10.66 17.14 8.57
CA LYS A 91 10.09 17.39 7.24
C LYS A 91 11.15 17.17 6.16
N LYS A 92 12.40 17.56 6.41
CA LYS A 92 13.51 17.33 5.48
C LYS A 92 13.94 15.87 5.42
N GLU A 93 14.00 15.17 6.54
CA GLU A 93 14.24 13.72 6.55
C GLU A 93 13.11 12.95 5.88
N ARG A 94 11.87 13.35 6.13
CA ARG A 94 10.68 12.84 5.43
C ARG A 94 10.70 13.19 3.96
N ALA A 95 11.17 14.38 3.56
CA ALA A 95 11.36 14.78 2.16
C ALA A 95 12.58 14.12 1.48
N LYS A 96 13.46 13.44 2.23
CA LYS A 96 14.47 12.52 1.67
C LYS A 96 13.91 11.10 1.49
N ILE A 97 12.82 10.77 2.19
CA ILE A 97 12.14 9.46 2.19
C ILE A 97 10.91 9.48 1.27
N GLN A 98 10.28 10.63 1.10
CA GLN A 98 9.24 10.96 0.12
C GLN A 98 9.84 11.97 -0.84
N PRO A 99 10.00 11.67 -2.14
CA PRO A 99 10.33 12.70 -3.09
C PRO A 99 9.20 13.73 -3.09
N VAL A 100 9.57 15.01 -3.07
CA VAL A 100 8.64 16.13 -3.18
C VAL A 100 7.95 16.01 -4.55
N LEU A 101 6.74 15.45 -4.56
CA LEU A 101 5.84 15.46 -5.70
C LEU A 101 5.28 16.89 -5.82
N PHE A 102 5.74 17.59 -6.85
CA PHE A 102 5.16 18.80 -7.43
C PHE A 102 4.88 19.96 -6.45
N ASP A 103 5.84 20.89 -6.36
CA ASP A 103 5.52 22.28 -6.06
C ASP A 103 5.63 23.08 -7.36
N HIS A 104 4.50 23.28 -8.04
CA HIS A 104 4.40 24.27 -9.11
C HIS A 104 4.28 25.65 -8.48
N GLN A 105 5.41 26.21 -8.04
CA GLN A 105 5.60 27.65 -8.11
C GLN A 105 6.36 27.93 -9.39
N ALA A 106 5.67 28.51 -10.38
CA ALA A 106 6.33 29.14 -11.50
C ALA A 106 7.41 30.09 -10.94
N PRO A 107 8.67 30.04 -11.41
CA PRO A 107 9.68 30.95 -10.95
C PRO A 107 9.22 32.37 -11.27
N SER A 108 9.01 33.18 -10.24
CA SER A 108 8.99 34.63 -10.41
C SER A 108 10.31 35.05 -11.04
N GLU A 109 10.22 35.79 -12.14
CA GLU A 109 11.33 36.36 -12.89
C GLU A 109 12.27 37.14 -11.97
N GLU A 110 13.37 36.51 -11.55
CA GLU A 110 14.58 37.24 -11.16
C GLU A 110 15.60 37.06 -12.29
N LYS A 111 15.83 38.16 -13.01
CA LYS A 111 16.93 38.32 -13.94
C LYS A 111 18.24 38.22 -13.15
N GLY A 112 18.89 37.06 -13.22
CA GLY A 112 20.29 36.86 -12.86
C GLY A 112 21.05 36.38 -14.09
N GLU A 113 22.06 37.14 -14.51
CA GLU A 113 22.97 36.84 -15.61
C GLU A 113 23.79 35.55 -15.37
N GLY A 114 24.04 34.80 -16.44
CA GLY A 114 25.27 34.02 -16.60
C GLY A 114 25.25 32.56 -16.13
N ASP A 115 24.55 31.70 -16.86
CA ASP A 115 25.14 30.65 -17.71
C ASP A 115 24.00 29.77 -18.22
N GLU A 116 23.75 29.82 -19.54
CA GLU A 116 22.89 28.85 -20.20
C GLU A 116 23.52 27.47 -20.07
N VAL A 117 23.16 26.75 -19.01
CA VAL A 117 23.38 25.30 -18.98
C VAL A 117 22.44 24.72 -20.02
N GLN A 118 22.94 24.59 -21.24
CA GLN A 118 22.37 23.69 -22.24
C GLN A 118 22.33 22.31 -21.60
N ILE A 119 21.16 21.90 -21.15
CA ILE A 119 20.90 20.48 -20.88
C ILE A 119 20.85 19.86 -22.28
N GLU A 120 22.00 19.44 -22.80
CA GLU A 120 22.01 18.43 -23.84
C GLU A 120 21.22 17.25 -23.25
N LEU A 121 20.06 16.97 -23.85
CA LEU A 121 19.36 15.71 -23.68
C LEU A 121 20.27 14.64 -24.31
N SER A 122 21.37 14.30 -23.64
CA SER A 122 22.36 13.31 -24.08
C SER A 122 21.84 11.87 -23.96
N PHE A 123 20.55 11.71 -23.72
CA PHE A 123 19.86 10.45 -23.80
C PHE A 123 18.78 10.62 -24.87
N PRO A 124 18.92 9.99 -26.06
CA PRO A 124 17.71 9.60 -26.77
C PRO A 124 16.78 8.92 -25.75
N PRO A 125 15.46 9.22 -25.75
CA PRO A 125 14.52 8.51 -24.89
C PRO A 125 14.78 7.02 -25.07
N ALA A 126 14.99 6.33 -23.96
CA ALA A 126 15.27 4.90 -23.99
C ALA A 126 14.11 4.21 -24.73
N ASP A 127 14.45 3.62 -25.86
CA ASP A 127 13.63 2.78 -26.74
C ASP A 127 12.49 3.50 -27.49
N GLU A 128 12.82 4.12 -28.64
CA GLU A 128 11.88 4.29 -29.78
C GLU A 128 11.59 2.94 -30.47
N ASP A 129 11.42 1.86 -29.71
CA ASP A 129 10.96 0.58 -30.25
C ASP A 129 9.44 0.68 -30.45
N THR A 130 9.03 1.31 -31.56
CA THR A 130 7.64 1.32 -32.04
C THR A 130 7.05 -0.09 -32.08
N SER A 131 7.88 -1.11 -32.31
CA SER A 131 7.55 -2.54 -32.26
C SER A 131 6.96 -3.00 -30.91
N VAL A 132 7.41 -2.42 -29.80
CA VAL A 132 6.95 -2.74 -28.45
C VAL A 132 5.61 -2.07 -28.17
N LEU A 133 5.45 -0.81 -28.60
CA LEU A 133 4.18 -0.10 -28.48
C LEU A 133 3.09 -0.77 -29.35
N GLU A 134 3.42 -1.15 -30.58
CA GLU A 134 2.55 -1.93 -31.46
C GLU A 134 2.10 -3.24 -30.80
N SER A 135 3.01 -3.91 -30.07
CA SER A 135 2.67 -5.13 -29.33
C SER A 135 1.65 -4.91 -28.22
N LEU A 136 1.68 -3.76 -27.54
CA LEU A 136 0.73 -3.39 -26.48
C LEU A 136 -0.59 -2.84 -27.01
N LEU A 137 -0.60 -2.29 -28.23
CA LEU A 137 -1.81 -1.84 -28.92
C LEU A 137 -2.59 -2.99 -29.58
N ARG A 138 -2.06 -4.22 -29.52
CA ARG A 138 -2.78 -5.40 -30.01
C ARG A 138 -4.10 -5.62 -29.26
N PRO A 139 -5.10 -6.26 -29.91
CA PRO A 139 -6.37 -6.57 -29.28
C PRO A 139 -6.22 -7.43 -28.03
N ILE A 140 -7.08 -7.21 -27.03
CA ILE A 140 -7.08 -7.97 -25.77
C ILE A 140 -7.36 -9.48 -25.96
N THR A 141 -7.87 -9.89 -27.13
CA THR A 141 -8.05 -11.30 -27.52
C THR A 141 -6.74 -12.06 -27.65
N ASP A 142 -5.62 -11.37 -27.86
CA ASP A 142 -4.30 -12.00 -28.06
C ASP A 142 -3.72 -12.52 -26.74
N VAL A 143 -4.28 -12.09 -25.60
CA VAL A 143 -3.90 -12.58 -24.28
C VAL A 143 -4.41 -14.01 -24.12
N ARG A 144 -3.50 -14.97 -23.97
CA ARG A 144 -3.87 -16.38 -23.76
C ARG A 144 -4.71 -16.49 -22.47
N GLY A 145 -5.89 -17.10 -22.59
CA GLY A 145 -6.88 -17.22 -21.51
C GLY A 145 -8.00 -16.16 -21.53
N ILE A 146 -7.93 -15.16 -22.41
CA ILE A 146 -9.01 -14.20 -22.69
C ILE A 146 -9.63 -14.51 -24.05
N GLY A 147 -10.64 -15.39 -24.06
CA GLY A 147 -11.37 -15.73 -25.28
C GLY A 147 -12.33 -14.63 -25.76
N PRO A 148 -12.93 -14.80 -26.96
CA PRO A 148 -13.76 -13.78 -27.64
C PRO A 148 -14.96 -13.33 -26.80
N LYS A 149 -15.50 -14.21 -25.95
CA LYS A 149 -16.58 -13.86 -25.02
C LYS A 149 -16.12 -12.84 -23.97
N ARG A 150 -14.93 -13.04 -23.39
CA ARG A 150 -14.40 -12.16 -22.33
C ARG A 150 -13.94 -10.82 -22.90
N SER A 151 -13.26 -10.84 -24.04
CA SER A 151 -12.85 -9.62 -24.74
C SER A 151 -14.05 -8.80 -25.22
N GLY A 152 -15.08 -9.44 -25.77
CA GLY A 152 -16.31 -8.74 -26.17
C GLY A 152 -17.03 -8.09 -24.98
N MET A 153 -17.04 -8.74 -23.82
CA MET A 153 -17.56 -8.13 -22.59
C MET A 153 -16.72 -6.94 -22.13
N LEU A 154 -15.38 -7.04 -22.17
CA LEU A 154 -14.49 -5.93 -21.83
C LEU A 154 -14.69 -4.71 -22.74
N ALA A 155 -14.77 -4.94 -24.04
CA ALA A 155 -14.98 -3.89 -25.03
C ALA A 155 -16.35 -3.20 -24.85
N THR A 156 -17.43 -3.98 -24.72
CA THR A 156 -18.79 -3.44 -24.63
C THR A 156 -19.10 -2.77 -23.29
N GLN A 157 -18.56 -3.28 -22.19
CA GLN A 157 -18.90 -2.81 -20.84
C GLN A 157 -17.91 -1.78 -20.30
N LEU A 158 -16.63 -1.89 -20.63
CA LEU A 158 -15.56 -1.05 -20.08
C LEU A 158 -14.82 -0.23 -21.15
N GLY A 159 -15.12 -0.44 -22.44
CA GLY A 159 -14.39 0.22 -23.53
C GLY A 159 -12.97 -0.30 -23.72
N ILE A 160 -12.61 -1.44 -23.11
CA ILE A 160 -11.26 -1.99 -23.16
C ILE A 160 -11.15 -2.93 -24.37
N THR A 161 -10.35 -2.53 -25.35
CA THR A 161 -10.15 -3.23 -26.62
C THR A 161 -8.71 -3.70 -26.80
N THR A 162 -7.74 -2.98 -26.23
CA THR A 162 -6.30 -3.28 -26.36
C THR A 162 -5.68 -3.74 -25.04
N ILE A 163 -4.47 -4.31 -25.13
CA ILE A 163 -3.69 -4.75 -23.97
C ILE A 163 -3.24 -3.55 -23.13
N LEU A 164 -2.82 -2.45 -23.78
CA LEU A 164 -2.43 -1.22 -23.11
C LEU A 164 -3.59 -0.63 -22.31
N GLU A 165 -4.79 -0.53 -22.90
CA GLU A 165 -5.98 -0.05 -22.20
C GLU A 165 -6.32 -0.89 -20.97
N MET A 166 -6.11 -2.20 -21.03
CA MET A 166 -6.30 -3.08 -19.87
C MET A 166 -5.26 -2.81 -18.78
N LEU A 167 -3.97 -2.65 -19.14
CA LEU A 167 -2.90 -2.31 -18.19
C LEU A 167 -3.05 -0.93 -17.56
N GLU A 168 -3.70 0.02 -18.24
CA GLU A 168 -3.98 1.36 -17.73
C GLU A 168 -5.34 1.45 -17.00
N TYR A 169 -6.09 0.34 -16.94
CA TYR A 169 -7.36 0.28 -16.24
C TYR A 169 -7.16 0.11 -14.72
N PHE A 170 -6.83 1.20 -14.05
CA PHE A 170 -6.44 1.17 -12.64
C PHE A 170 -7.60 0.87 -11.67
N PRO A 171 -7.33 0.18 -10.54
CA PRO A 171 -8.31 -0.03 -9.49
C PRO A 171 -8.68 1.27 -8.78
N VAL A 172 -9.91 1.35 -8.26
CA VAL A 172 -10.40 2.50 -7.47
C VAL A 172 -10.05 2.42 -6.00
N GLY A 173 -9.55 1.27 -5.55
CA GLY A 173 -9.18 1.05 -4.17
C GLY A 173 -8.78 -0.40 -3.96
N TYR A 174 -8.52 -0.74 -2.71
CA TYR A 174 -8.01 -2.04 -2.33
C TYR A 174 -8.81 -2.59 -1.15
N LEU A 175 -8.95 -3.91 -1.10
CA LEU A 175 -9.50 -4.62 0.05
C LEU A 175 -8.35 -5.36 0.74
N ASP A 176 -8.10 -5.05 2.01
CA ASP A 176 -7.13 -5.78 2.81
C ASP A 176 -7.72 -7.14 3.20
N ARG A 177 -7.39 -8.18 2.43
CA ARG A 177 -7.71 -9.58 2.74
C ARG A 177 -6.49 -10.33 3.28
N SER A 178 -5.40 -9.62 3.63
CA SER A 178 -4.17 -10.22 4.18
C SER A 178 -4.30 -10.67 5.62
N ARG A 179 -5.23 -10.07 6.37
CA ARG A 179 -5.48 -10.40 7.77
C ARG A 179 -6.34 -11.64 7.89
N ILE A 180 -5.69 -12.80 7.93
CA ILE A 180 -6.34 -14.07 8.23
C ILE A 180 -6.69 -14.09 9.72
N LYS A 181 -7.97 -14.23 10.02
CA LYS A 181 -8.50 -14.43 11.37
C LYS A 181 -8.82 -15.91 11.58
N ARG A 182 -8.87 -16.30 12.85
CA ARG A 182 -9.36 -17.62 13.26
C ARG A 182 -10.88 -17.68 13.08
N ILE A 183 -11.42 -18.83 12.70
CA ILE A 183 -12.86 -19.05 12.49
C ILE A 183 -13.64 -18.69 13.76
N TYR A 184 -13.13 -19.04 14.94
CA TYR A 184 -13.77 -18.65 16.21
C TYR A 184 -13.85 -17.13 16.42
N ASP A 185 -13.06 -16.34 15.71
CA ASP A 185 -12.97 -14.89 15.91
C ASP A 185 -13.94 -14.08 15.01
N VAL A 186 -14.46 -14.69 13.93
CA VAL A 186 -15.28 -14.00 12.93
C VAL A 186 -16.78 -13.97 13.22
N GLY A 187 -17.50 -13.15 12.44
CA GLY A 187 -18.95 -13.02 12.46
C GLY A 187 -19.48 -12.09 13.56
N ARG A 188 -18.62 -11.20 14.08
CA ARG A 188 -18.95 -10.24 15.15
C ARG A 188 -18.98 -8.78 14.69
N SER A 189 -18.14 -8.39 13.72
CA SER A 189 -18.05 -6.99 13.25
C SER A 189 -19.06 -6.65 12.13
N GLY A 190 -19.53 -7.65 11.38
CA GLY A 190 -20.38 -7.45 10.19
C GLY A 190 -19.62 -6.99 8.94
N GLU A 191 -18.31 -6.76 9.06
CA GLU A 191 -17.41 -6.45 7.95
C GLU A 191 -16.97 -7.74 7.23
N PRO A 192 -16.46 -7.65 5.99
CA PRO A 192 -15.79 -8.78 5.34
C PRO A 192 -14.54 -9.20 6.14
N GLU A 193 -14.45 -10.48 6.48
CA GLU A 193 -13.33 -11.08 7.21
C GLU A 193 -12.76 -12.23 6.38
N THR A 194 -11.46 -12.50 6.55
CA THR A 194 -10.77 -13.59 5.86
C THR A 194 -10.38 -14.67 6.87
N VAL A 195 -10.65 -15.93 6.55
CA VAL A 195 -10.27 -17.11 7.35
C VAL A 195 -9.60 -18.14 6.46
N GLN A 196 -8.74 -18.96 7.05
CA GLN A 196 -8.15 -20.13 6.40
C GLN A 196 -8.69 -21.37 7.09
N GLY A 197 -9.05 -22.40 6.33
CA GLY A 197 -9.54 -23.64 6.91
C GLY A 197 -9.53 -24.79 5.92
N ARG A 198 -9.63 -26.00 6.45
CA ARG A 198 -9.75 -27.24 5.67
C ARG A 198 -11.20 -27.66 5.55
N VAL A 199 -11.63 -28.09 4.36
CA VAL A 199 -12.95 -28.69 4.17
C VAL A 199 -13.04 -29.99 4.96
N VAL A 200 -14.00 -30.07 5.87
CA VAL A 200 -14.28 -31.28 6.65
C VAL A 200 -15.57 -31.97 6.23
N ASN A 201 -16.49 -31.24 5.59
CA ASN A 201 -17.73 -31.82 5.12
C ASN A 201 -18.31 -31.01 3.95
N VAL A 202 -18.96 -31.70 3.01
CA VAL A 202 -19.73 -31.10 1.91
C VAL A 202 -21.09 -31.77 1.89
N THR A 203 -22.15 -31.01 2.13
CA THR A 203 -23.52 -31.52 2.17
C THR A 203 -24.42 -30.67 1.31
N HIS A 204 -25.54 -31.24 0.88
CA HIS A 204 -26.59 -30.50 0.20
C HIS A 204 -27.95 -30.90 0.75
N PHE A 205 -28.90 -29.97 0.70
CA PHE A 205 -30.29 -30.23 1.04
C PHE A 205 -31.21 -29.35 0.21
N ILE A 206 -32.48 -29.74 0.14
CA ILE A 206 -33.52 -28.97 -0.52
C ILE A 206 -34.26 -28.17 0.54
N SER A 207 -34.29 -26.85 0.38
CA SER A 207 -35.05 -25.94 1.25
C SER A 207 -36.55 -26.19 1.12
N ARG A 208 -37.33 -25.73 2.10
CA ARG A 208 -38.81 -25.77 2.07
C ARG A 208 -39.41 -25.17 0.80
N ASN A 209 -38.69 -24.23 0.18
CA ASN A 209 -39.12 -23.54 -1.05
C ASN A 209 -38.62 -24.25 -2.34
N GLY A 210 -38.13 -25.49 -2.24
CA GLY A 210 -37.61 -26.27 -3.38
C GLY A 210 -36.19 -25.86 -3.83
N GLN A 211 -35.58 -24.86 -3.21
CA GLN A 211 -34.24 -24.41 -3.58
C GLN A 211 -33.16 -25.34 -3.05
N ARG A 212 -32.27 -25.82 -3.94
CA ARG A 212 -31.07 -26.57 -3.55
C ARG A 212 -30.06 -25.65 -2.85
N ILE A 213 -29.63 -26.05 -1.66
CA ILE A 213 -28.63 -25.38 -0.84
C ILE A 213 -27.48 -26.35 -0.62
N VAL A 214 -26.27 -25.89 -0.92
CA VAL A 214 -25.02 -26.62 -0.64
C VAL A 214 -24.33 -25.95 0.52
N LYS A 215 -23.87 -26.75 1.48
CA LYS A 215 -23.19 -26.32 2.69
C LYS A 215 -21.86 -27.03 2.80
N VAL A 216 -20.78 -26.24 2.68
CA VAL A 216 -19.40 -26.71 2.83
C VAL A 216 -18.90 -26.26 4.20
N ILE A 217 -18.50 -27.22 5.04
CA ILE A 217 -18.01 -26.96 6.39
C ILE A 217 -16.49 -26.94 6.36
N ILE A 218 -15.90 -25.85 6.86
CA ILE A 218 -14.46 -25.66 7.00
C ILE A 218 -14.05 -25.60 8.48
N PHE A 219 -12.81 -26.01 8.76
CA PHE A 219 -12.24 -26.11 10.11
C PHE A 219 -10.80 -25.57 10.17
N ASP A 220 -10.44 -24.89 11.26
CA ASP A 220 -9.12 -24.24 11.45
C ASP A 220 -8.51 -24.39 12.86
N GLU A 221 -8.82 -25.48 13.57
CA GLU A 221 -8.49 -25.73 14.99
C GLU A 221 -9.35 -24.96 16.00
N THR A 222 -9.81 -23.76 15.68
CA THR A 222 -10.59 -22.94 16.63
C THR A 222 -12.09 -23.15 16.55
N GLY A 223 -12.59 -23.57 15.39
CA GLY A 223 -14.02 -23.79 15.21
C GLY A 223 -14.40 -24.21 13.80
N LEU A 224 -15.71 -24.31 13.59
CA LEU A 224 -16.31 -24.65 12.31
C LEU A 224 -16.99 -23.42 11.71
N ALA A 225 -16.84 -23.24 10.41
CA ALA A 225 -17.61 -22.27 9.63
C ALA A 225 -18.26 -22.96 8.43
N SER A 226 -19.44 -22.49 8.09
CA SER A 226 -20.24 -23.02 6.99
C SER A 226 -20.33 -22.03 5.84
N LEU A 227 -19.86 -22.48 4.68
CA LEU A 227 -19.96 -21.78 3.42
C LEU A 227 -21.23 -22.24 2.71
N VAL A 228 -22.17 -21.33 2.52
CA VAL A 228 -23.52 -21.64 2.04
C VAL A 228 -23.68 -21.14 0.60
N GLY A 229 -23.85 -22.06 -0.34
CA GLY A 229 -24.14 -21.76 -1.74
C GLY A 229 -25.57 -22.10 -2.12
N PHE A 230 -26.19 -21.22 -2.90
CA PHE A 230 -27.56 -21.40 -3.39
C PHE A 230 -27.58 -21.71 -4.89
N GLY A 231 -28.48 -22.59 -5.33
CA GLY A 231 -28.71 -22.89 -6.75
C GLY A 231 -27.41 -23.27 -7.49
N ARG A 232 -27.17 -22.63 -8.65
CA ARG A 232 -25.99 -22.90 -9.51
C ARG A 232 -24.66 -22.66 -8.81
N PHE A 233 -24.58 -21.67 -7.89
CA PHE A 233 -23.34 -21.43 -7.14
C PHE A 233 -23.10 -22.56 -6.13
N GLY A 234 -24.15 -23.08 -5.50
CA GLY A 234 -24.06 -24.26 -4.66
C GLY A 234 -23.55 -25.50 -5.42
N GLU A 235 -24.10 -25.76 -6.62
CA GLU A 235 -23.62 -26.85 -7.48
C GLU A 235 -22.14 -26.70 -7.87
N PHE A 236 -21.68 -25.46 -8.09
CA PHE A 236 -20.27 -25.18 -8.33
C PHE A 236 -19.41 -25.53 -7.10
N LEU A 237 -19.83 -25.13 -5.89
CA LEU A 237 -19.09 -25.47 -4.66
C LEU A 237 -18.97 -26.98 -4.46
N GLU A 238 -20.07 -27.72 -4.68
CA GLU A 238 -20.10 -29.18 -4.52
C GLU A 238 -19.14 -29.89 -5.49
N ARG A 239 -18.95 -29.34 -6.70
CA ARG A 239 -18.00 -29.89 -7.69
C ARG A 239 -16.56 -29.44 -7.45
N ALA A 240 -16.38 -28.21 -6.97
CA ALA A 240 -15.07 -27.56 -6.86
C ALA A 240 -14.35 -27.87 -5.55
N LEU A 241 -15.07 -28.17 -4.47
CA LEU A 241 -14.51 -28.38 -3.13
C LEU A 241 -14.73 -29.82 -2.67
N LYS A 242 -13.66 -30.47 -2.22
CA LYS A 242 -13.65 -31.82 -1.68
C LYS A 242 -13.17 -31.83 -0.24
N VAL A 243 -13.59 -32.84 0.52
CA VAL A 243 -13.10 -33.04 1.88
C VAL A 243 -11.59 -33.23 1.86
N GLY A 244 -10.89 -32.49 2.71
CA GLY A 244 -9.43 -32.45 2.76
C GLY A 244 -8.81 -31.20 2.13
N ASP A 245 -9.52 -30.52 1.23
CA ASP A 245 -9.01 -29.31 0.58
C ASP A 245 -8.73 -28.20 1.59
N GLN A 246 -7.58 -27.55 1.49
CA GLN A 246 -7.29 -26.31 2.22
C GLN A 246 -7.73 -25.11 1.39
N LEU A 247 -8.33 -24.12 2.04
CA LEU A 247 -8.76 -22.90 1.36
C LEU A 247 -8.67 -21.67 2.25
N VAL A 248 -8.51 -20.52 1.60
CA VAL A 248 -8.67 -19.20 2.20
C VAL A 248 -9.99 -18.61 1.71
N VAL A 249 -10.87 -18.27 2.66
CA VAL A 249 -12.20 -17.71 2.41
C VAL A 249 -12.23 -16.28 2.88
N SER A 250 -12.71 -15.37 2.04
CA SER A 250 -13.00 -13.99 2.43
C SER A 250 -14.47 -13.68 2.18
N GLY A 251 -15.19 -13.23 3.21
CA GLY A 251 -16.61 -12.99 3.11
C GLY A 251 -17.19 -12.36 4.37
N ARG A 252 -18.49 -12.02 4.32
CA ARG A 252 -19.19 -11.53 5.52
C ARG A 252 -19.69 -12.72 6.31
N PHE A 253 -19.02 -13.04 7.41
CA PHE A 253 -19.45 -14.08 8.33
C PHE A 253 -20.56 -13.55 9.24
N LYS A 254 -21.47 -14.45 9.61
CA LYS A 254 -22.55 -14.18 10.56
C LYS A 254 -22.63 -15.32 11.56
N ARG A 255 -22.94 -14.98 12.81
CA ARG A 255 -23.30 -15.94 13.85
C ARG A 255 -24.82 -16.06 13.90
N ALA A 256 -25.33 -17.23 13.54
CA ALA A 256 -26.76 -17.53 13.62
C ALA A 256 -26.93 -19.00 14.02
N PHE A 257 -27.93 -19.30 14.86
CA PHE A 257 -28.24 -20.67 15.27
C PHE A 257 -27.03 -21.45 15.84
N ASN A 258 -26.20 -20.76 16.63
CA ASN A 258 -24.96 -21.30 17.19
C ASN A 258 -23.92 -21.76 16.15
N GLU A 259 -24.03 -21.23 14.92
CA GLU A 259 -23.16 -21.55 13.80
C GLU A 259 -22.57 -20.28 13.19
N ILE A 260 -21.32 -20.36 12.77
CA ILE A 260 -20.66 -19.34 11.96
C ILE A 260 -20.90 -19.71 10.51
N GLN A 261 -21.53 -18.81 9.76
CA GLN A 261 -21.84 -19.06 8.35
C GLN A 261 -21.66 -17.83 7.48
N THR A 262 -21.38 -18.05 6.20
CA THR A 262 -21.36 -17.01 5.19
C THR A 262 -21.96 -17.53 3.88
N SER A 263 -22.72 -16.67 3.21
CA SER A 263 -23.29 -16.93 1.88
C SER A 263 -22.77 -15.99 0.79
N ASP A 264 -22.07 -14.94 1.19
CA ASP A 264 -21.44 -13.95 0.32
C ASP A 264 -19.94 -13.98 0.60
N PHE A 265 -19.26 -14.86 -0.12
CA PHE A 265 -17.85 -15.14 0.07
C PHE A 265 -17.15 -15.43 -1.27
N GLU A 266 -15.86 -15.12 -1.28
CA GLU A 266 -14.89 -15.58 -2.27
C GLU A 266 -13.95 -16.57 -1.59
N PHE A 267 -13.49 -17.57 -2.33
CA PHE A 267 -12.53 -18.53 -1.81
C PHE A 267 -11.47 -18.87 -2.85
N GLU A 268 -10.30 -19.29 -2.36
CA GLU A 268 -9.21 -19.84 -3.15
C GLU A 268 -8.66 -21.08 -2.47
N LEU A 269 -8.38 -22.10 -3.28
CA LEU A 269 -7.75 -23.34 -2.82
C LEU A 269 -6.26 -23.09 -2.57
N LEU A 270 -5.77 -23.59 -1.44
CA LEU A 270 -4.35 -23.68 -1.13
C LEU A 270 -3.86 -25.03 -1.67
N SER A 271 -3.21 -25.04 -2.84
CA SER A 271 -2.46 -26.21 -3.31
C SER A 271 -1.06 -26.25 -2.70
N GLU A 272 -0.47 -27.45 -2.62
CA GLU A 272 0.92 -27.65 -2.13
C GLU A 272 1.96 -26.93 -3.01
N GLU A 273 1.65 -26.74 -4.29
CA GLU A 273 2.30 -25.76 -5.16
C GLU A 273 1.62 -24.42 -4.88
N GLU A 274 2.32 -23.50 -4.22
CA GLU A 274 1.87 -22.17 -3.81
C GLU A 274 0.90 -21.54 -4.82
N ALA A 275 -0.40 -21.80 -4.68
CA ALA A 275 -1.41 -21.12 -5.47
C ALA A 275 -1.33 -19.66 -5.05
N GLU A 276 -0.72 -18.83 -5.90
CA GLU A 276 -0.67 -17.40 -5.71
C GLU A 276 -2.09 -16.92 -5.43
N LEU A 277 -2.39 -16.52 -4.19
CA LEU A 277 -3.75 -16.26 -3.73
C LEU A 277 -4.35 -15.00 -4.40
N ILE A 278 -4.82 -15.01 -5.66
CA ILE A 278 -5.18 -13.82 -6.48
C ILE A 278 -6.35 -13.01 -5.89
N HIS A 279 -7.15 -13.61 -5.02
CA HIS A 279 -8.41 -13.05 -4.54
C HIS A 279 -8.51 -13.04 -3.02
N THR A 280 -7.70 -13.80 -2.29
CA THR A 280 -7.73 -13.82 -0.82
C THR A 280 -6.31 -13.79 -0.23
N GLY A 281 -6.14 -13.66 1.09
CA GLY A 281 -4.82 -13.71 1.75
C GLY A 281 -3.84 -12.57 1.42
N ARG A 282 -4.20 -11.62 0.56
CA ARG A 282 -3.41 -10.42 0.23
C ARG A 282 -4.27 -9.18 0.12
N ILE A 283 -3.62 -8.04 -0.12
CA ILE A 283 -4.32 -6.83 -0.49
C ILE A 283 -4.78 -6.98 -1.94
N VAL A 284 -6.10 -6.95 -2.16
CA VAL A 284 -6.67 -7.20 -3.49
C VAL A 284 -7.22 -5.92 -4.12
N PRO A 285 -6.98 -5.70 -5.43
CA PRO A 285 -7.51 -4.54 -6.13
C PRO A 285 -9.04 -4.64 -6.28
N LYS A 286 -9.69 -3.47 -6.21
CA LYS A 286 -11.10 -3.28 -6.50
C LYS A 286 -11.24 -2.40 -7.75
N TYR A 287 -11.76 -2.96 -8.82
CA TYR A 287 -11.97 -2.24 -10.09
C TYR A 287 -13.35 -1.59 -10.13
N ARG A 288 -13.50 -0.52 -10.94
CA ARG A 288 -14.83 -0.12 -11.43
C ARG A 288 -15.30 -1.21 -12.39
N LEU A 289 -16.54 -1.63 -12.30
CA LEU A 289 -17.07 -2.73 -13.11
C LEU A 289 -18.49 -2.43 -13.53
N ALA A 290 -18.86 -2.96 -14.69
CA ALA A 290 -20.22 -3.05 -15.15
C ALA A 290 -20.64 -4.52 -15.24
N SER A 291 -21.92 -4.80 -14.98
CA SER A 291 -22.48 -6.14 -15.11
C SER A 291 -22.33 -6.62 -16.56
N PRO A 292 -21.87 -7.86 -16.82
CA PRO A 292 -21.75 -9.01 -15.91
C PRO A 292 -20.32 -9.28 -15.39
N ILE A 293 -19.39 -8.33 -15.48
CA ILE A 293 -17.99 -8.54 -15.08
C ILE A 293 -17.90 -8.54 -13.55
N THR A 294 -17.37 -9.63 -12.99
CA THR A 294 -17.14 -9.75 -11.54
C THR A 294 -15.72 -9.33 -11.17
N GLN A 295 -15.51 -8.90 -9.93
CA GLN A 295 -14.17 -8.55 -9.41
C GLN A 295 -13.18 -9.71 -9.54
N ARG A 296 -13.66 -10.94 -9.30
CA ARG A 296 -12.89 -12.16 -9.49
C ARG A 296 -12.40 -12.31 -10.94
N ASN A 297 -13.31 -12.19 -11.90
CA ASN A 297 -12.98 -12.31 -13.32
C ASN A 297 -12.03 -11.19 -13.76
N MET A 298 -12.27 -9.95 -13.30
CA MET A 298 -11.41 -8.82 -13.64
C MET A 298 -9.98 -9.01 -13.12
N ARG A 299 -9.83 -9.40 -11.85
CA ARG A 299 -8.52 -9.72 -11.26
C ARG A 299 -7.83 -10.84 -12.02
N TYR A 300 -8.55 -11.90 -12.35
CA TYR A 300 -7.99 -13.01 -13.12
C TYR A 300 -7.50 -12.56 -14.50
N MET A 301 -8.30 -11.80 -15.25
CA MET A 301 -7.91 -11.29 -16.57
C MET A 301 -6.73 -10.32 -16.46
N MET A 302 -6.70 -9.45 -15.46
CA MET A 302 -5.57 -8.55 -15.22
C MET A 302 -4.29 -9.32 -14.89
N ARG A 303 -4.36 -10.37 -14.08
CA ARG A 303 -3.22 -11.25 -13.79
C ARG A 303 -2.65 -11.85 -15.07
N LEU A 304 -3.50 -12.43 -15.92
CA LEU A 304 -3.07 -12.99 -17.21
C LEU A 304 -2.36 -11.96 -18.11
N VAL A 305 -2.82 -10.71 -18.08
CA VAL A 305 -2.23 -9.62 -18.87
C VAL A 305 -0.87 -9.23 -18.31
N LEU A 306 -0.77 -9.03 -16.99
CA LEU A 306 0.50 -8.69 -16.33
C LEU A 306 1.53 -9.80 -16.54
N ASP A 307 1.15 -11.07 -16.38
CA ASP A 307 2.09 -12.19 -16.49
C ASP A 307 2.63 -12.36 -17.92
N GLN A 308 1.89 -11.91 -18.94
CA GLN A 308 2.28 -12.05 -20.35
C GLN A 308 2.88 -10.79 -20.97
N PHE A 309 2.51 -9.60 -20.50
CA PHE A 309 2.83 -8.33 -21.19
C PHE A 309 3.52 -7.28 -20.31
N LEU A 310 3.69 -7.51 -18.99
CA LEU A 310 4.34 -6.53 -18.12
C LEU A 310 5.78 -6.20 -18.55
N ASP A 311 6.53 -7.19 -19.04
CA ASP A 311 7.92 -7.02 -19.48
C ASP A 311 8.05 -6.20 -20.77
N LEU A 312 6.95 -6.01 -21.51
CA LEU A 312 6.92 -5.18 -22.71
C LEU A 312 6.67 -3.71 -22.38
N ILE A 313 6.42 -3.34 -21.12
CA ILE A 313 6.17 -1.94 -20.78
C ILE A 313 7.51 -1.17 -20.80
N PRO A 314 7.66 -0.14 -21.67
CA PRO A 314 8.87 0.66 -21.73
C PRO A 314 8.95 1.65 -20.58
N GLU A 315 10.17 1.92 -20.14
CA GLU A 315 10.46 2.94 -19.13
C GLU A 315 10.66 4.29 -19.83
N HIS A 316 9.82 5.27 -19.50
CA HIS A 316 9.88 6.61 -20.12
C HIS A 316 10.81 7.56 -19.35
N LEU A 317 11.14 7.26 -18.09
CA LEU A 317 12.01 8.08 -17.27
C LEU A 317 13.48 7.64 -17.40
N PRO A 318 14.40 8.58 -17.73
CA PRO A 318 15.83 8.30 -17.74
C PRO A 318 16.28 7.67 -16.42
N ARG A 319 17.17 6.67 -16.51
CA ARG A 319 17.66 5.92 -15.34
C ARG A 319 18.27 6.83 -14.27
N GLU A 320 18.95 7.88 -14.68
CA GLU A 320 19.57 8.87 -13.79
C GLU A 320 18.52 9.66 -13.00
N MET A 321 17.44 10.07 -13.66
CA MET A 321 16.32 10.75 -13.03
C MET A 321 15.65 9.85 -11.99
N ARG A 322 15.36 8.59 -12.34
CA ARG A 322 14.80 7.61 -11.40
C ARG A 322 15.70 7.36 -10.19
N ARG A 323 17.01 7.23 -10.40
CA ARG A 323 17.99 7.06 -9.31
C ARG A 323 18.05 8.28 -8.39
N ARG A 324 18.13 9.48 -8.96
CA ARG A 324 18.22 10.74 -8.21
C ARG A 324 16.98 10.97 -7.37
N LEU A 325 15.81 10.71 -7.94
CA LEU A 325 14.50 10.91 -7.30
C LEU A 325 13.99 9.68 -6.53
N ARG A 326 14.74 8.57 -6.55
CA ARG A 326 14.37 7.28 -5.92
C ARG A 326 13.00 6.77 -6.36
N LEU A 327 12.68 6.95 -7.64
CA LEU A 327 11.42 6.51 -8.23
C LEU A 327 11.47 5.02 -8.57
N MET A 328 10.35 4.34 -8.32
CA MET A 328 10.12 2.98 -8.81
C MET A 328 10.09 2.98 -10.34
N ASP A 329 10.56 1.89 -10.95
CA ASP A 329 10.41 1.72 -12.39
C ASP A 329 8.95 1.47 -12.77
N ARG A 330 8.60 1.81 -14.02
CA ARG A 330 7.21 1.74 -14.50
C ARG A 330 6.60 0.33 -14.40
N ARG A 331 7.38 -0.73 -14.64
CA ARG A 331 6.89 -2.12 -14.59
C ARG A 331 6.52 -2.51 -13.17
N SER A 332 7.43 -2.24 -12.23
CA SER A 332 7.19 -2.45 -10.80
C SER A 332 6.02 -1.62 -10.30
N ALA A 333 5.88 -0.38 -10.77
CA ALA A 333 4.76 0.49 -10.39
C ALA A 333 3.42 -0.09 -10.86
N ILE A 334 3.29 -0.50 -12.13
CA ILE A 334 2.07 -1.09 -12.67
C ILE A 334 1.74 -2.40 -11.96
N ARG A 335 2.73 -3.27 -11.74
CA ARG A 335 2.55 -4.51 -10.95
C ARG A 335 1.98 -4.21 -9.57
N ASN A 336 2.54 -3.24 -8.85
CA ASN A 336 2.10 -2.89 -7.49
C ASN A 336 0.75 -2.17 -7.45
N ILE A 337 0.40 -1.37 -8.46
CA ILE A 337 -0.94 -0.76 -8.57
C ILE A 337 -2.01 -1.84 -8.73
N HIS A 338 -1.76 -2.87 -9.54
CA HIS A 338 -2.76 -3.92 -9.74
C HIS A 338 -2.72 -4.99 -8.64
N PHE A 339 -1.55 -5.38 -8.16
CA PHE A 339 -1.37 -6.42 -7.15
C PHE A 339 -0.28 -6.01 -6.17
N PRO A 340 -0.60 -5.14 -5.21
CA PRO A 340 0.37 -4.65 -4.24
C PRO A 340 0.90 -5.77 -3.35
N GLU A 341 2.21 -5.83 -3.20
CA GLU A 341 2.87 -6.79 -2.31
C GLU A 341 2.73 -6.39 -0.83
N SER A 342 2.59 -5.09 -0.54
CA SER A 342 2.42 -4.59 0.82
C SER A 342 1.66 -3.26 0.87
N HIS A 343 1.20 -2.89 2.07
CA HIS A 343 0.59 -1.58 2.32
C HIS A 343 1.55 -0.41 2.06
N GLU A 344 2.87 -0.63 2.14
CA GLU A 344 3.86 0.42 1.84
C GLU A 344 3.91 0.73 0.35
N HIS A 345 3.73 -0.29 -0.51
CA HIS A 345 3.62 -0.12 -1.96
C HIS A 345 2.33 0.57 -2.42
N LEU A 346 1.38 0.78 -1.51
CA LEU A 346 0.17 1.58 -1.73
C LEU A 346 0.29 3.03 -1.28
N ARG A 347 1.42 3.42 -0.70
CA ARG A 347 1.68 4.81 -0.30
C ARG A 347 2.34 5.53 -1.48
N TRP A 348 1.68 6.59 -1.91
CA TRP A 348 2.04 7.46 -3.02
C TRP A 348 2.99 8.53 -2.49
#